data_AF-Q1K073-F1
#
_entry.id   AF-Q1K073-F1
#
_cell.length_a   1.000
_cell.length_b   1.000
_cell.length_c   1.000
_cell.angle_alpha   90.00
_cell.angle_beta   90.00
_cell.angle_gamma   90.00
#
_symmetry.space_group_name_H-M   'P 1'
#
loop_
_entity.id
_entity.type
_entity.pdbx_description
1 polymer ?
#
loop_
_entity_poly.entity_id
_entity_poly.type
_entity_poly.pdbx_seq_one_letter_code
_entity_poly.pdbx_strand_id
1 'polypeptide(L)'
;MLDYTATLTLTGPLAGQPDEIINRHLDVFVTTVTAFLLREVQTRTPQGVGGAAGLLGSIQQEVTGRGTAVVRGIVATASPYGDVAERGRRPGKMPPKGALREWVAMKIGVEGRELDRVEFLVRRKIGKKGTSGAAMFSRALLENESTLQTMAQKSGMELSIKLGGQ
;
A
#
# COMPACT_ATOMS: atom_id res chain seq x y z
N MET A 1 13.88 -3.33 7.75
CA MET A 1 12.85 -2.43 8.27
C MET A 1 13.43 -1.04 8.09
N LEU A 2 12.88 -0.24 7.17
CA LEU A 2 13.39 1.11 6.93
C LEU A 2 12.59 2.05 7.83
N ASP A 3 13.21 2.54 8.90
CA ASP A 3 12.63 3.52 9.80
C ASP A 3 12.93 4.91 9.24
N TYR A 4 11.89 5.60 8.77
CA TYR A 4 12.00 6.99 8.32
C TYR A 4 11.64 7.91 9.48
N THR A 5 12.57 8.82 9.85
CA THR A 5 12.36 9.85 10.87
C THR A 5 12.51 11.23 10.22
N ALA A 6 11.50 12.09 10.36
CA ALA A 6 11.57 13.49 9.99
C ALA A 6 11.56 14.35 11.25
N THR A 7 12.47 15.33 11.34
CA THR A 7 12.60 16.23 12.49
C THR A 7 12.34 17.68 12.04
N LEU A 8 11.44 18.37 12.74
CA LEU A 8 11.16 19.80 12.57
C LEU A 8 11.64 20.56 13.81
N THR A 9 12.37 21.66 13.60
CA THR A 9 12.88 22.51 14.69
C THR A 9 12.33 23.93 14.52
N LEU A 10 11.73 24.46 15.57
CA LEU A 10 11.19 25.81 15.65
C LEU A 10 11.93 26.61 16.73
N THR A 11 12.19 27.89 16.46
CA THR A 11 12.90 28.79 17.37
C THR A 11 12.05 30.05 17.56
N GLY A 12 11.46 30.23 18.74
CA GLY A 12 10.62 31.38 19.10
C GLY A 12 9.62 31.04 20.23
N PRO A 13 9.04 32.05 20.91
CA PRO A 13 7.97 31.80 21.89
C PRO A 13 6.73 31.27 21.17
N LEU A 14 6.31 30.06 21.50
CA LEU A 14 5.10 29.44 20.97
C LEU A 14 3.88 30.14 21.60
N ALA A 15 3.15 30.96 20.83
CA ALA A 15 1.89 31.54 21.29
C ALA A 15 0.73 30.53 21.12
N GLY A 16 -0.11 30.34 22.15
CA GLY A 16 -1.31 29.48 22.09
C GLY A 16 -1.18 28.11 22.76
N GLN A 17 -1.91 27.09 22.24
CA GLN A 17 -1.84 25.68 22.65
C GLN A 17 -0.95 24.88 21.65
N PRO A 18 0.39 24.99 21.71
CA PRO A 18 1.28 24.46 20.68
C PRO A 18 1.14 22.96 20.47
N ASP A 19 0.94 22.20 21.54
CA ASP A 19 0.78 20.74 21.46
C ASP A 19 -0.48 20.35 20.68
N GLU A 20 -1.58 21.10 20.87
CA GLU A 20 -2.82 20.86 20.13
C GLU A 20 -2.65 21.17 18.64
N ILE A 21 -1.93 22.25 18.31
CA ILE A 21 -1.63 22.64 16.92
C ILE A 21 -0.76 21.59 16.25
N ILE A 22 0.31 21.14 16.94
CA ILE A 22 1.24 20.12 16.44
C ILE A 22 0.50 18.80 16.23
N ASN A 23 -0.21 18.30 17.23
CA ASN A 23 -0.89 17.00 17.16
C ASN A 23 -1.96 16.98 16.07
N ARG A 24 -2.75 18.05 15.95
CA ARG A 24 -3.74 18.18 14.86
C ARG A 24 -3.07 18.18 13.49
N HIS A 25 -1.94 18.85 13.34
CA HIS A 25 -1.25 18.92 12.06
C HIS A 25 -0.58 17.59 11.68
N LEU A 26 -0.01 16.89 12.66
CA LEU A 26 0.48 15.52 12.50
C LEU A 26 -0.64 14.57 12.09
N ASP A 27 -1.82 14.66 12.72
CA ASP A 27 -2.99 13.85 12.36
C ASP A 27 -3.39 14.05 10.90
N VAL A 28 -3.47 15.31 10.46
CA VAL A 28 -3.80 15.65 9.06
C VAL A 28 -2.73 15.13 8.12
N PHE A 29 -1.45 15.44 8.39
CA PHE A 29 -0.34 15.04 7.55
C PHE A 29 -0.26 13.52 7.36
N VAL A 30 -0.25 12.77 8.46
CA VAL A 30 -0.17 11.30 8.41
C VAL A 30 -1.41 10.72 7.73
N THR A 31 -2.61 11.26 7.97
CA THR A 31 -3.82 10.82 7.27
C THR A 31 -3.70 11.04 5.75
N THR A 32 -3.19 12.20 5.32
CA THR A 32 -3.04 12.52 3.89
C THR A 32 -2.00 11.63 3.21
N VAL A 33 -0.82 11.45 3.83
CA VAL A 33 0.23 10.58 3.31
C VAL A 33 -0.24 9.13 3.22
N THR A 34 -0.93 8.64 4.25
CA THR A 34 -1.43 7.25 4.27
C THR A 34 -2.48 7.04 3.18
N ALA A 35 -3.38 8.00 2.97
CA ALA A 35 -4.40 7.92 1.93
C ALA A 35 -3.78 7.98 0.52
N PHE A 36 -2.74 8.79 0.34
CA PHE A 36 -1.96 8.82 -0.90
C PHE A 36 -1.29 7.46 -1.16
N LEU A 37 -0.60 6.90 -0.18
CA LEU A 37 0.03 5.59 -0.31
C LEU A 37 -0.98 4.46 -0.55
N LEU A 38 -2.14 4.49 0.12
CA LEU A 38 -3.23 3.54 -0.14
C LEU A 38 -3.62 3.54 -1.62
N ARG A 39 -3.84 4.72 -2.20
CA ARG A 39 -4.15 4.86 -3.63
C ARG A 39 -3.03 4.31 -4.50
N GLU A 40 -1.78 4.66 -4.21
CA GLU A 40 -0.62 4.22 -4.99
C GLU A 40 -0.44 2.69 -4.95
N VAL A 41 -0.70 2.07 -3.80
CA VAL A 41 -0.73 0.61 -3.64
C VAL A 41 -1.87 0.01 -4.45
N GLN A 42 -3.08 0.56 -4.35
CA GLN A 42 -4.25 0.09 -5.09
C GLN A 42 -4.05 0.16 -6.61
N THR A 43 -3.45 1.25 -7.13
CA THR A 43 -3.14 1.39 -8.56
C THR A 43 -2.15 0.32 -9.05
N ARG A 44 -1.20 -0.09 -8.21
CA ARG A 44 -0.22 -1.13 -8.54
C ARG A 44 -0.74 -2.55 -8.30
N THR A 45 -1.89 -2.70 -7.65
CA THR A 45 -2.41 -4.00 -7.26
C THR A 45 -2.94 -4.77 -8.45
N PRO A 46 -2.44 -5.99 -8.73
CA PRO A 46 -2.97 -6.83 -9.78
C PRO A 46 -4.45 -7.14 -9.53
N GLN A 47 -5.27 -6.91 -10.56
CA GLN A 47 -6.69 -7.20 -10.50
C GLN A 47 -6.94 -8.65 -10.98
N GLY A 48 -7.53 -9.44 -10.09
CA GLY A 48 -8.03 -10.78 -10.37
C GLY A 48 -9.53 -10.79 -10.66
N VAL A 49 -10.12 -11.98 -10.67
CA VAL A 49 -11.57 -12.15 -10.78
C VAL A 49 -12.21 -11.70 -9.47
N GLY A 50 -13.20 -10.81 -9.55
CA GLY A 50 -13.84 -10.18 -8.39
C GLY A 50 -13.48 -8.69 -8.19
N GLY A 51 -12.47 -8.15 -8.88
CA GLY A 51 -12.16 -6.71 -8.84
C GLY A 51 -12.02 -6.17 -7.40
N ALA A 52 -12.92 -5.26 -7.01
CA ALA A 52 -12.98 -4.69 -5.67
C ALA A 52 -13.33 -5.72 -4.56
N ALA A 53 -13.92 -6.87 -4.88
CA ALA A 53 -14.14 -7.95 -3.91
C ALA A 53 -12.89 -8.85 -3.69
N GLY A 54 -11.84 -8.65 -4.50
CA GLY A 54 -10.60 -9.43 -4.43
C GLY A 54 -9.52 -8.77 -3.56
N LEU A 55 -8.26 -9.06 -3.89
CA LEU A 55 -7.09 -8.48 -3.21
C LEU A 55 -7.18 -6.96 -3.09
N LEU A 56 -7.61 -6.27 -4.15
CA LEU A 56 -7.70 -4.81 -4.21
C LEU A 56 -8.55 -4.22 -3.06
N GLY A 57 -9.75 -4.74 -2.82
CA GLY A 57 -10.62 -4.22 -1.75
C GLY A 57 -10.24 -4.67 -0.35
N SER A 58 -9.33 -5.64 -0.22
CA SER A 58 -8.76 -6.01 1.07
C SER A 58 -7.64 -5.06 1.53
N ILE A 59 -7.18 -4.15 0.66
CA ILE A 59 -6.14 -3.17 0.99
C ILE A 59 -6.81 -1.98 1.66
N GLN A 60 -6.40 -1.73 2.89
CA GLN A 60 -7.00 -0.73 3.76
C GLN A 60 -5.90 0.11 4.40
N GLN A 61 -6.31 1.28 4.88
CA GLN A 61 -5.46 2.12 5.71
C GLN A 61 -5.98 2.19 7.13
N GLU A 62 -5.07 2.41 8.06
CA GLU A 62 -5.36 2.73 9.45
C GLU A 62 -4.43 3.86 9.90
N VAL A 63 -4.94 4.75 10.74
CA VAL A 63 -4.13 5.80 11.40
C VAL A 63 -4.33 5.68 12.90
N THR A 64 -3.24 5.45 13.62
CA THR A 64 -3.22 5.23 15.07
C THR A 64 -2.44 6.35 15.78
N GLY A 65 -2.67 6.53 17.08
CA GLY A 65 -1.99 7.56 17.87
C GLY A 65 -2.49 8.99 17.63
N ARG A 66 -3.73 9.14 17.15
CA ARG A 66 -4.33 10.45 16.88
C ARG A 66 -4.38 11.34 18.12
N GLY A 67 -4.17 12.64 17.92
CA GLY A 67 -4.14 13.61 19.03
C GLY A 67 -2.89 13.51 19.93
N THR A 68 -1.88 12.74 19.53
CA THR A 68 -0.60 12.61 20.24
C THR A 68 0.56 13.11 19.37
N ALA A 69 1.74 13.26 19.97
CA ALA A 69 2.95 13.61 19.24
C ALA A 69 3.48 12.48 18.33
N VAL A 70 2.87 11.28 18.39
CA VAL A 70 3.29 10.11 17.60
C VAL A 70 2.09 9.52 16.88
N VAL A 71 1.88 9.98 15.65
CA VAL A 71 0.82 9.47 14.76
C VAL A 71 1.44 8.49 13.77
N ARG A 72 0.82 7.31 13.60
CA ARG A 72 1.30 6.28 12.66
C ARG A 72 0.25 5.97 11.60
N GLY A 73 0.69 6.00 10.35
CA GLY A 73 -0.09 5.57 9.19
C GLY A 73 0.29 4.15 8.77
N ILE A 74 -0.71 3.31 8.54
CA ILE A 74 -0.53 1.91 8.14
C ILE A 74 -1.32 1.70 6.85
N VAL A 75 -0.70 1.10 5.84
CA VAL A 75 -1.38 0.57 4.65
C VAL A 75 -1.08 -0.92 4.59
N ALA A 76 -2.11 -1.75 4.63
CA ALA A 76 -1.97 -3.20 4.73
C ALA A 76 -3.11 -3.92 4.00
N THR A 77 -2.95 -5.23 3.82
CA THR A 77 -3.99 -6.10 3.26
C THR A 77 -4.36 -7.18 4.27
N ALA A 78 -5.66 -7.43 4.41
CA ALA A 78 -6.18 -8.57 5.17
C ALA A 78 -6.16 -9.88 4.36
N SER A 79 -5.80 -9.83 3.07
CA SER A 79 -5.78 -11.02 2.23
C SER A 79 -4.59 -11.92 2.58
N PRO A 80 -4.81 -13.23 2.79
CA PRO A 80 -3.71 -14.18 3.00
C PRO A 80 -2.83 -14.33 1.75
N TYR A 81 -3.28 -13.88 0.58
CA TYR A 81 -2.52 -13.88 -0.66
C TYR A 81 -1.68 -12.60 -0.86
N GLY A 82 -1.77 -11.62 0.05
CA GLY A 82 -1.06 -10.35 -0.04
C GLY A 82 0.45 -10.52 -0.19
N ASP A 83 1.07 -11.41 0.59
CA ASP A 83 2.52 -11.65 0.51
C ASP A 83 2.95 -12.28 -0.82
N VAL A 84 2.16 -13.22 -1.33
CA VAL A 84 2.41 -13.83 -2.66
C VAL A 84 2.23 -12.81 -3.77
N ALA A 85 1.27 -11.90 -3.66
CA ALA A 85 1.08 -10.82 -4.63
C ALA A 85 2.22 -9.79 -4.54
N GLU A 86 2.71 -9.48 -3.35
CA GLU A 86 3.81 -8.53 -3.13
C GLU A 86 5.15 -9.10 -3.60
N ARG A 87 5.51 -10.30 -3.14
CA ARG A 87 6.86 -10.88 -3.30
C ARG A 87 6.95 -11.97 -4.35
N GLY A 88 5.81 -12.48 -4.81
CA GLY A 88 5.75 -13.65 -5.66
C GLY A 88 5.85 -14.93 -4.84
N ARG A 89 6.02 -16.05 -5.55
CA ARG A 89 6.25 -17.35 -4.92
C ARG A 89 7.35 -18.12 -5.64
N ARG A 90 8.14 -18.86 -4.86
CA ARG A 90 9.18 -19.74 -5.39
C ARG A 90 8.57 -20.93 -6.18
N PRO A 91 9.34 -21.56 -7.08
CA PRO A 91 9.02 -22.87 -7.63
C PRO A 91 8.70 -23.90 -6.54
N GLY A 92 7.92 -24.92 -6.91
CA GLY A 92 7.58 -26.05 -6.05
C GLY A 92 6.26 -26.70 -6.47
N LYS A 93 5.32 -26.81 -5.52
CA LYS A 93 4.01 -27.43 -5.76
C LYS A 93 3.18 -26.59 -6.73
N MET A 94 2.53 -27.23 -7.70
CA MET A 94 1.52 -26.57 -8.53
C MET A 94 0.39 -26.02 -7.64
N PRO A 95 -0.27 -24.92 -8.01
CA PRO A 95 -1.52 -24.51 -7.37
C PRO A 95 -2.56 -25.65 -7.41
N PRO A 96 -3.62 -25.62 -6.57
CA PRO A 96 -4.73 -26.57 -6.65
C PRO A 96 -5.44 -26.52 -8.01
N LYS A 97 -6.04 -27.65 -8.42
CA LYS A 97 -6.85 -27.70 -9.65
C LYS A 97 -8.12 -26.86 -9.44
N GLY A 98 -8.50 -26.08 -10.44
CA GLY A 98 -9.66 -25.21 -10.41
C GLY A 98 -9.34 -23.77 -9.98
N ALA A 99 -8.29 -23.58 -9.16
CA ALA A 99 -8.01 -22.29 -8.51
C ALA A 99 -7.70 -21.14 -9.48
N LEU A 100 -7.31 -21.42 -10.73
CA LEU A 100 -6.98 -20.40 -11.72
C LEU A 100 -7.99 -20.35 -12.88
N ARG A 101 -9.07 -21.15 -12.86
CA ARG A 101 -9.99 -21.26 -14.00
C ARG A 101 -10.59 -19.91 -14.39
N GLU A 102 -11.17 -19.19 -13.44
CA GLU A 102 -11.81 -17.91 -13.75
C GLU A 102 -10.80 -16.89 -14.26
N TRP A 103 -9.61 -16.83 -13.66
CA TRP A 103 -8.55 -15.93 -14.10
C TRP A 103 -8.06 -16.28 -15.51
N VAL A 104 -7.89 -17.57 -15.82
CA VAL A 104 -7.51 -18.04 -17.16
C VAL A 104 -8.59 -17.69 -18.18
N ALA A 105 -9.86 -17.94 -17.86
CA ALA A 105 -10.98 -17.59 -18.72
C ALA A 105 -10.99 -16.09 -19.03
N MET A 106 -10.86 -15.24 -17.99
CA MET A 106 -10.84 -13.79 -18.14
C MET A 106 -9.62 -13.27 -18.91
N LYS A 107 -8.42 -13.83 -18.67
CA LYS A 107 -7.17 -13.31 -19.27
C LYS A 107 -6.85 -13.86 -20.65
N ILE A 108 -7.24 -15.10 -20.92
CA ILE A 108 -6.88 -15.83 -22.14
C ILE A 108 -8.10 -15.99 -23.06
N GLY A 109 -9.33 -15.88 -22.54
CA GLY A 109 -10.55 -15.94 -23.34
C GLY A 109 -10.92 -17.36 -23.79
N VAL A 110 -10.53 -18.38 -23.02
CA VAL A 110 -10.79 -19.80 -23.32
C VAL A 110 -11.81 -20.41 -22.36
N GLU A 111 -12.59 -21.36 -22.87
CA GLU A 111 -13.69 -22.00 -22.13
C GLU A 111 -13.67 -23.54 -22.26
N GLY A 112 -14.61 -24.21 -21.58
CA GLY A 112 -14.83 -25.65 -21.72
C GLY A 112 -13.58 -26.52 -21.47
N ARG A 113 -13.33 -27.49 -22.35
CA ARG A 113 -12.17 -28.40 -22.26
C ARG A 113 -10.83 -27.69 -22.49
N GLU A 114 -10.82 -26.59 -23.22
CA GLU A 114 -9.60 -25.83 -23.47
C GLU A 114 -9.15 -25.10 -22.21
N LEU A 115 -10.11 -24.52 -21.47
CA LEU A 115 -9.86 -23.90 -20.17
C LEU A 115 -9.13 -24.85 -19.20
N ASP A 116 -9.57 -26.10 -19.10
CA ASP A 116 -8.90 -27.11 -18.26
C ASP A 116 -7.45 -27.38 -18.67
N ARG A 117 -7.18 -27.44 -19.97
CA ARG A 117 -5.83 -27.68 -20.48
C ARG A 117 -4.92 -26.49 -20.22
N VAL A 118 -5.41 -25.28 -20.49
CA VAL A 118 -4.65 -24.05 -20.27
C VAL A 118 -4.40 -23.83 -18.77
N GLU A 119 -5.41 -24.07 -17.93
CA GLU A 119 -5.27 -24.01 -16.47
C GLU A 119 -4.18 -24.94 -15.95
N PHE A 120 -4.16 -26.19 -16.43
CA PHE A 120 -3.11 -27.13 -16.09
C PHE A 120 -1.72 -26.64 -16.51
N LEU A 121 -1.57 -26.10 -17.72
CA LEU A 121 -0.30 -25.58 -18.22
C LEU A 121 0.20 -24.38 -17.41
N VAL A 122 -0.71 -23.46 -17.05
CA VAL A 122 -0.40 -22.31 -16.17
C VAL A 122 0.06 -22.80 -14.80
N ARG A 123 -0.69 -23.72 -14.19
CA ARG A 123 -0.32 -24.30 -12.89
C ARG A 123 1.02 -25.03 -12.93
N ARG A 124 1.28 -25.79 -13.99
CA ARG A 124 2.57 -26.46 -14.22
C ARG A 124 3.70 -25.46 -14.36
N LYS A 125 3.49 -24.36 -15.08
CA LYS A 125 4.48 -23.28 -15.22
C LYS A 125 4.77 -22.61 -13.88
N ILE A 126 3.74 -22.28 -13.11
CA ILE A 126 3.88 -21.72 -11.74
C ILE A 126 4.58 -22.70 -10.81
N GLY A 127 4.25 -24.00 -10.86
CA GLY A 127 4.96 -25.02 -10.08
C GLY A 127 6.43 -25.09 -10.45
N LYS A 128 6.77 -25.08 -11.75
CA LYS A 128 8.16 -25.19 -12.20
C LYS A 128 9.00 -23.93 -12.01
N LYS A 129 8.42 -22.74 -12.16
CA LYS A 129 9.15 -21.46 -12.22
C LYS A 129 8.81 -20.49 -11.10
N GLY A 130 7.72 -20.72 -10.37
CA GLY A 130 7.17 -19.74 -9.44
C GLY A 130 6.46 -18.59 -10.17
N THR A 131 6.26 -17.49 -9.44
CA THR A 131 5.78 -16.21 -9.97
C THR A 131 6.59 -15.08 -9.36
N SER A 132 6.80 -14.02 -10.14
CA SER A 132 7.30 -12.75 -9.61
C SER A 132 6.17 -11.99 -8.91
N GLY A 133 6.49 -11.28 -7.84
CA GLY A 133 5.56 -10.38 -7.18
C GLY A 133 5.37 -9.07 -7.95
N ALA A 134 4.26 -8.39 -7.68
CA ALA A 134 3.98 -7.07 -8.22
C ALA A 134 4.68 -5.94 -7.44
N ALA A 135 5.21 -6.24 -6.25
CA ALA A 135 5.90 -5.29 -5.39
C ALA A 135 5.07 -4.02 -5.13
N MET A 136 3.77 -4.19 -4.91
CA MET A 136 2.76 -3.13 -4.81
C MET A 136 3.08 -2.14 -3.68
N PHE A 137 3.39 -2.67 -2.49
CA PHE A 137 3.68 -1.86 -1.31
C PHE A 137 5.05 -1.21 -1.40
N SER A 138 6.07 -2.02 -1.70
CA SER A 138 7.44 -1.54 -1.77
C SER A 138 7.63 -0.49 -2.88
N ARG A 139 7.04 -0.71 -4.06
CA ARG A 139 7.10 0.28 -5.15
C ARG A 139 6.27 1.53 -4.84
N ALA A 140 5.09 1.40 -4.24
CA ALA A 140 4.30 2.57 -3.85
C ALA A 140 5.09 3.50 -2.92
N LEU A 141 5.88 2.95 -2.00
CA LEU A 141 6.76 3.72 -1.13
C LEU A 141 7.97 4.29 -1.89
N LEU A 142 8.77 3.40 -2.50
CA LEU A 142 10.07 3.76 -3.08
C LEU A 142 9.95 4.67 -4.29
N GLU A 143 8.96 4.43 -5.16
CA GLU A 143 8.76 5.24 -6.37
C GLU A 143 8.14 6.62 -6.08
N ASN A 144 7.58 6.82 -4.89
CA ASN A 144 6.94 8.09 -4.49
C ASN A 144 7.70 8.83 -3.40
N GLU A 145 8.93 8.43 -3.07
CA GLU A 145 9.71 9.02 -1.97
C GLU A 145 9.84 10.55 -2.09
N SER A 146 10.08 11.08 -3.29
CA SER A 146 10.16 12.53 -3.55
C SER A 146 8.83 13.26 -3.31
N THR A 147 7.71 12.64 -3.70
CA THR A 147 6.36 13.16 -3.44
C THR A 147 6.09 13.20 -1.94
N LEU A 148 6.44 12.13 -1.21
CA LEU A 148 6.29 12.06 0.24
C LEU A 148 7.13 13.13 0.96
N GLN A 149 8.37 13.32 0.53
CA GLN A 149 9.23 14.39 1.04
C GLN A 149 8.63 15.78 0.77
N THR A 150 8.08 16.00 -0.42
CA THR A 150 7.40 17.27 -0.76
C THR A 150 6.18 17.51 0.12
N MET A 151 5.37 16.47 0.37
CA MET A 151 4.23 16.55 1.29
C MET A 151 4.68 16.88 2.72
N ALA A 152 5.77 16.26 3.19
CA ALA A 152 6.34 16.51 4.51
C ALA A 152 6.86 17.94 4.64
N GLN A 153 7.62 18.43 3.65
CA GLN A 153 8.12 19.80 3.62
C GLN A 153 6.97 20.82 3.62
N LYS A 154 5.95 20.61 2.76
CA LYS A 154 4.77 21.46 2.72
C LYS A 154 4.06 21.50 4.07
N SER A 155 3.84 20.34 4.69
CA SER A 155 3.24 20.24 6.01
C SER A 155 4.09 20.98 7.07
N GLY A 156 5.41 20.80 7.08
CA GLY A 156 6.31 21.50 8.00
C GLY A 156 6.27 23.02 7.86
N MET A 157 6.20 23.54 6.63
CA MET A 157 6.05 24.97 6.36
C MET A 157 4.71 25.51 6.89
N GLU A 158 3.61 24.81 6.63
CA GLU A 158 2.28 25.17 7.13
C GLU A 158 2.23 25.17 8.66
N LEU A 159 2.88 24.20 9.30
CA LEU A 159 2.98 24.13 10.77
C LEU A 159 3.78 25.32 11.32
N SER A 160 4.90 25.65 10.68
CA SER A 160 5.76 26.76 11.10
C SER A 160 5.05 28.10 11.01
N ILE A 161 4.21 28.31 9.98
CA ILE A 161 3.36 29.50 9.87
C ILE A 161 2.35 29.55 11.02
N LYS A 162 1.67 28.43 11.32
CA LYS A 162 0.67 28.36 12.39
C LYS A 162 1.24 28.51 13.80
N LEU A 163 2.48 28.07 14.01
CA LEU A 163 3.17 28.21 15.30
C LEU A 163 3.88 29.57 15.42
N GLY A 164 4.27 30.16 14.29
CA GLY A 164 4.93 31.46 14.21
C GLY A 164 3.99 32.67 14.29
N GLY A 165 2.66 32.47 14.26
CA GLY A 165 1.70 33.51 14.58
C GLY A 165 0.29 32.97 14.83
N GLN A 166 -0.57 33.56 15.67
CA GLN A 166 -0.61 34.89 16.31
C GLN A 166 0.12 36.03 15.60
#